data_AF-A0A7Z0TH69-F1
#
_entry.id   AF-A0A7Z0TH69-F1
#
_cell.length_a   1.000
_cell.length_b   1.000
_cell.length_c   1.000
_cell.angle_alpha   90.00
_cell.angle_beta   90.00
_cell.angle_gamma   90.00
#
_symmetry.space_group_name_H-M   'P 1'
#
loop_
_entity.id
_entity.type
_entity.pdbx_description
1 polymer ?
#
loop_
_entity_poly.entity_id
_entity_poly.type
_entity_poly.pdbx_seq_one_letter_code
_entity_poly.pdbx_strand_id
1 'polypeptide(L)' 'MNVELHGGPLDGQRVPVDPEDPDPWIAIINHRSQYGGRSMYAPDDTGRWTWVRDLRPEEM' A
#
# COMPACT_ATOMS: atom_id res chain seq x y z
N MET A 1 8.40 10.75 -4.65
CA MET A 1 8.75 9.88 -5.81
C MET A 1 7.59 8.96 -6.16
N ASN A 2 7.60 8.24 -7.29
CA ASN A 2 6.59 7.22 -7.57
C ASN A 2 7.19 5.83 -7.37
N VAL A 3 6.42 4.91 -6.79
CA VAL A 3 6.80 3.51 -6.56
C VAL A 3 5.77 2.58 -7.14
N GLU A 4 6.21 1.39 -7.53
CA GLU A 4 5.36 0.32 -8.03
C GLU A 4 4.99 -0.62 -6.89
N LEU A 5 3.72 -1.00 -6.81
CA LEU A 5 3.18 -1.86 -5.77
C LEU A 5 3.26 -3.33 -6.16
N HIS A 6 3.57 -4.19 -5.19
CA HIS A 6 3.80 -5.61 -5.44
C HIS A 6 3.05 -6.53 -4.47
N GLY A 7 2.62 -7.69 -4.98
CA GLY A 7 2.16 -8.82 -4.17
C GLY A 7 0.77 -8.69 -3.56
N GLY A 8 -0.01 -7.70 -3.99
CA GLY A 8 -1.36 -7.47 -3.46
C GLY A 8 -2.37 -7.08 -4.53
N PRO A 9 -3.57 -6.63 -4.11
CA PRO A 9 -4.67 -6.36 -5.03
C PRO A 9 -4.40 -5.26 -6.07
N LEU A 10 -3.46 -4.35 -5.76
CA LEU A 10 -3.04 -3.24 -6.62
C LEU A 10 -1.66 -3.48 -7.25
N ASP A 11 -1.26 -4.74 -7.41
CA ASP A 11 0.01 -5.11 -8.05
C ASP A 11 0.19 -4.42 -9.43
N GLY A 12 1.38 -3.86 -9.65
CA GLY A 12 1.73 -3.11 -10.85
C GLY A 12 1.23 -1.65 -10.88
N GLN A 13 0.41 -1.23 -9.91
CA GLN A 13 -0.02 0.17 -9.81
C GLN A 13 1.15 1.04 -9.34
N ARG A 14 1.25 2.26 -9.90
CA ARG A 14 2.23 3.27 -9.47
C ARG A 14 1.56 4.35 -8.63
N VAL A 15 2.18 4.68 -7.51
CA VAL A 15 1.65 5.65 -6.56
C VAL A 15 2.74 6.62 -6.08
N PRO A 16 2.37 7.89 -5.81
CA PRO A 16 3.29 8.84 -5.22
C PRO A 16 3.51 8.52 -3.74
N VAL A 17 4.77 8.53 -3.32
CA VAL A 17 5.21 8.40 -1.92
C VAL A 17 6.24 9.48 -1.60
N ASP A 18 6.29 9.88 -0.35
CA ASP A 18 7.35 10.72 0.16
C ASP A 18 8.51 9.84 0.65
N PRO A 19 9.70 9.89 0.02
CA PRO A 19 10.85 9.10 0.47
C PRO A 19 11.46 9.61 1.78
N GLU A 20 11.12 10.81 2.22
CA GLU A 20 11.59 11.40 3.48
C GLU A 20 10.63 11.12 4.64
N ASP A 21 9.52 10.41 4.40
CA ASP A 21 8.56 10.03 5.44
C ASP A 21 9.20 9.02 6.41
N PRO A 22 9.28 9.33 7.72
CA PRO A 22 9.81 8.40 8.72
C PRO A 22 8.92 7.17 8.91
N ASP A 23 7.64 7.23 8.51
CA ASP A 23 6.66 6.14 8.58
C ASP A 23 6.14 5.82 7.17
N PRO A 24 6.89 5.06 6.35
CA PRO A 24 6.61 4.85 4.93
C PRO A 24 5.49 3.81 4.70
N TRP A 25 4.34 4.01 5.33
CA TRP A 25 3.16 3.17 5.22
C TRP A 25 2.07 3.91 4.47
N ILE A 26 1.57 3.33 3.38
CA ILE A 26 0.47 3.94 2.61
C ILE A 26 -0.75 3.04 2.60
N ALA A 27 -1.90 3.63 2.87
CA ALA A 27 -3.19 2.99 2.75
C ALA A 27 -3.90 3.50 1.50
N ILE A 28 -4.05 2.65 0.49
CA ILE A 28 -4.62 3.03 -0.81
C ILE A 28 -6.02 2.46 -0.93
N ILE A 29 -6.96 3.28 -1.38
CA ILE A 29 -8.35 2.87 -1.62
C ILE A 29 -8.35 1.75 -2.67
N ASN A 30 -8.93 0.62 -2.30
CA ASN A 30 -9.06 -0.54 -3.14
C ASN A 30 -10.51 -1.03 -3.10
N HIS A 31 -11.29 -0.64 -4.09
CA HIS A 31 -12.69 -1.06 -4.23
C HIS A 31 -12.85 -2.58 -4.46
N ARG A 32 -11.77 -3.30 -4.77
CA ARG A 32 -11.74 -4.76 -4.90
C ARG A 32 -11.26 -5.47 -3.63
N SER A 33 -10.93 -4.74 -2.57
CA SER A 33 -10.59 -5.33 -1.27
C SER A 33 -11.79 -6.09 -0.73
N GLN A 34 -11.54 -7.17 0.02
CA GLN A 34 -12.58 -8.00 0.64
C GLN A 34 -13.53 -7.22 1.58
N TYR A 35 -13.12 -6.03 2.03
CA TYR A 35 -13.92 -5.13 2.87
C TYR A 35 -14.35 -3.84 2.15
N GLY A 36 -14.11 -3.71 0.85
CA GLY A 36 -14.37 -2.47 0.09
C GLY A 36 -13.58 -1.26 0.58
N GLY A 37 -12.47 -1.50 1.28
CA GLY A 37 -11.71 -0.50 2.03
C GLY A 37 -10.38 -0.11 1.38
N ARG A 38 -9.31 -0.18 2.17
CA ARG A 38 -7.95 0.21 1.75
C ARG A 38 -6.99 -0.97 1.87
N SER A 39 -6.06 -1.07 0.94
CA SER A 39 -4.93 -1.98 1.00
C SER A 39 -3.70 -1.23 1.48
N MET A 40 -3.02 -1.77 2.48
CA MET A 40 -1.83 -1.19 3.09
C MET A 40 -0.57 -1.76 2.44
N TYR A 41 0.33 -0.86 2.08
CA TYR A 41 1.63 -1.16 1.48
C TYR A 41 2.75 -0.48 2.25
N ALA A 42 3.90 -1.15 2.32
CA ALA A 42 5.12 -0.64 2.95
C ALA A 42 6.35 -1.15 2.17
N PRO A 43 7.49 -0.44 2.23
CA PRO A 43 8.73 -0.94 1.68
C PRO A 43 9.22 -2.18 2.43
N ASP A 44 9.69 -3.19 1.70
CA ASP A 44 10.40 -4.35 2.24
C ASP A 44 11.89 -4.05 2.48
N ASP A 45 12.66 -5.05 2.94
CA ASP A 45 14.10 -4.93 3.19
C ASP A 45 14.93 -4.57 1.94
N THR A 46 14.34 -4.70 0.74
CA THR A 46 14.95 -4.34 -0.54
C THR A 46 14.49 -2.98 -1.07
N GLY A 47 13.60 -2.31 -0.34
CA GLY A 47 12.98 -1.03 -0.73
C GLY A 47 11.82 -1.17 -1.72
N ARG A 48 11.33 -2.39 -1.99
CA ARG A 48 10.16 -2.61 -2.85
C ARG A 48 8.88 -2.43 -2.05
N TRP A 49 7.89 -1.77 -2.62
CA TRP A 49 6.61 -1.55 -1.95
C TRP A 49 5.74 -2.79 -2.08
N THR A 50 5.59 -3.51 -0.98
CA THR A 50 4.87 -4.78 -0.93
C THR A 50 3.58 -4.65 -0.13
N TRP A 51 2.57 -5.43 -0.52
CA TRP A 51 1.32 -5.50 0.21
C TRP A 51 1.54 -6.12 1.58
N VAL A 52 1.04 -5.44 2.61
CA VAL A 52 1.10 -5.93 3.99
C VAL A 52 -0.21 -6.63 4.35
N ARG A 53 -1.32 -5.91 4.19
CA ARG A 53 -2.67 -6.38 4.53
C ARG A 53 -3.74 -5.45 3.98
N ASP A 54 -4.97 -5.93 3.93
CA ASP A 54 -6.14 -5.06 3.82
C ASP A 54 -6.52 -4.50 5.20
N LEU A 55 -6.89 -3.23 5.23
CA LEU A 55 -7.38 -2.56 6.43
C LEU A 55 -8.85 -2.87 6.63
N ARG A 56 -9.21 -3.21 7.87
CA ARG A 56 -10.60 -3.34 8.27
C ARG A 56 -11.26 -1.96 8.39
N PRO A 57 -12.59 -1.87 8.25
CA PRO A 57 -13.29 -0.60 8.38
C PRO A 57 -13.08 0.12 9.72
N GLU A 58 -12.83 -0.63 10.80
CA GLU A 58 -12.54 -0.11 12.15
C GLU A 58 -11.14 0.49 12.30
N GLU A 59 -10.25 0.26 11.33
CA GLU A 59 -8.85 0.71 11.32
C GLU A 59 -8.63 1.91 10.36
N MET A 60 -9.72 2.43 9.79
CA MET A 60 -9.70 3.56 8.85
C MET A 60 -9.87 4.92 9.51
#